data_AF-A0A256G386-F1
#
_entry.id   AF-A0A256G386-F1
#
_cell.length_a   1.000
_cell.length_b   1.000
_cell.length_c   1.000
_cell.angle_alpha   90.00
_cell.angle_beta   90.00
_cell.angle_gamma   90.00
#
_symmetry.space_group_name_H-M   'P 1'
#
loop_
_entity.id
_entity.type
_entity.pdbx_description
1 polymer ?
#
loop_
_entity_poly.entity_id
_entity_poly.type
_entity_poly.pdbx_seq_one_letter_code
_entity_poly.pdbx_strand_id
1 'polypeptide(L)' 'MPSMMLQKQIFFEGNRDAILLSRGANPDEVAAAVVFLLGPDASFITGADLPVDGGMTGGGIYWRIGKATGNL' A
#
# COMPACT_ATOMS: atom_id res chain seq x y z
N MET A 1 -22.20 -20.41 1.80
CA MET A 1 -21.00 -19.82 1.16
C MET A 1 -21.31 -18.37 0.80
N PRO A 2 -20.46 -17.39 1.17
CA PRO A 2 -20.63 -16.00 0.77
C PRO A 2 -20.66 -15.86 -0.76
N SER A 3 -21.47 -14.94 -1.29
CA SER A 3 -21.54 -14.69 -2.74
C SER A 3 -20.19 -14.14 -3.26
N MET A 4 -19.92 -14.33 -4.55
CA MET A 4 -18.70 -13.84 -5.19
C MET A 4 -18.55 -12.31 -5.06
N MET A 5 -19.66 -11.56 -5.13
CA MET A 5 -19.63 -10.11 -4.92
C MET A 5 -19.21 -9.76 -3.49
N LEU A 6 -19.74 -10.46 -2.48
CA LEU A 6 -19.38 -10.25 -1.09
C LEU A 6 -17.90 -10.56 -0.83
N GLN A 7 -17.37 -11.63 -1.43
CA GLN A 7 -15.94 -11.95 -1.33
C GLN A 7 -15.05 -10.87 -1.93
N LYS A 8 -15.42 -10.35 -3.11
CA LYS A 8 -14.69 -9.26 -3.78
C LYS A 8 -14.68 -8.00 -2.91
N GLN A 9 -15.80 -7.68 -2.28
CA GLN A 9 -15.93 -6.51 -1.43
C GLN A 9 -15.07 -6.61 -0.17
N ILE A 10 -15.13 -7.75 0.54
CA ILE A 10 -14.29 -8.02 1.72
C ILE A 10 -12.81 -7.87 1.38
N PHE A 11 -12.38 -8.34 0.21
CA PHE A 11 -11.00 -8.20 -0.24
C PHE A 11 -10.59 -6.74 -0.41
N PHE A 12 -11.39 -5.92 -1.10
CA PHE A 12 -11.05 -4.51 -1.32
C PHE A 12 -11.08 -3.69 -0.04
N GLU A 13 -12.07 -3.91 0.82
CA GLU A 13 -12.19 -3.23 2.11
C GLU A 13 -11.03 -3.61 3.04
N GLY A 14 -10.70 -4.90 3.13
CA GLY A 14 -9.58 -5.36 3.95
C GLY A 14 -8.22 -4.79 3.49
N ASN A 15 -8.00 -4.64 2.19
CA ASN A 15 -6.82 -3.96 1.67
C ASN A 15 -6.84 -2.46 1.96
N ARG A 16 -8.00 -1.81 1.77
CA ARG A 16 -8.16 -0.38 2.05
C ARG A 16 -7.85 -0.05 3.51
N ASP A 17 -8.29 -0.90 4.44
CA ASP A 17 -8.02 -0.73 5.88
C ASP A 17 -6.56 -0.96 6.26
N ALA A 18 -5.84 -1.80 5.50
CA ALA A 18 -4.42 -2.06 5.71
C ALA A 18 -3.51 -0.99 5.11
N ILE A 19 -3.95 -0.29 4.08
CA ILE A 19 -3.21 0.82 3.46
C ILE A 19 -3.40 2.07 4.32
N LEU A 20 -2.31 2.68 4.79
CA LEU A 20 -2.39 3.89 5.62
C LEU A 20 -3.09 5.04 4.89
N LEU A 21 -2.82 5.19 3.59
CA LEU A 21 -3.52 6.15 2.73
C LEU A 21 -4.99 5.81 2.45
N SER A 22 -5.48 4.66 2.90
CA SER A 22 -6.89 4.23 2.79
C SER A 22 -7.45 4.28 1.37
N ARG A 23 -6.62 4.00 0.36
CA ARG A 23 -7.00 3.93 -1.06
C ARG A 23 -5.97 3.12 -1.84
N GLY A 24 -6.37 2.61 -3.01
CA GLY A 24 -5.42 2.12 -4.00
C GLY A 24 -4.57 3.25 -4.58
N ALA A 25 -3.38 2.90 -5.06
CA ALA A 25 -2.55 3.81 -5.85
C ALA A 25 -3.20 4.07 -7.22
N ASN A 26 -3.04 5.29 -7.73
CA ASN A 26 -3.19 5.58 -9.15
C ASN A 26 -1.93 5.04 -9.88
N PRO A 27 -2.05 4.45 -11.08
CA PRO A 27 -0.91 4.05 -11.90
C PRO A 27 0.21 5.09 -12.00
N ASP A 28 -0.13 6.38 -12.07
CA ASP A 28 0.85 7.47 -12.18
C ASP A 28 1.75 7.59 -10.95
N GLU A 29 1.25 7.23 -9.76
CA GLU A 29 2.04 7.25 -8.52
C GLU A 29 3.11 6.17 -8.51
N VAL A 30 2.80 5.00 -9.09
CA VAL A 30 3.77 3.91 -9.26
C VAL A 30 4.77 4.26 -10.36
N ALA A 31 4.29 4.81 -11.48
CA ALA A 31 5.15 5.24 -12.58
C ALA A 31 6.14 6.33 -12.17
N ALA A 32 5.73 7.28 -11.32
CA ALA A 32 6.60 8.33 -10.81
C ALA A 32 7.80 7.78 -10.03
N ALA A 33 7.60 6.74 -9.22
CA ALA A 33 8.70 6.08 -8.50
C ALA A 33 9.68 5.40 -9.47
N VAL A 34 9.18 4.76 -10.53
CA VAL A 34 10.02 4.15 -11.58
C VAL A 34 10.82 5.23 -12.33
N VAL A 35 10.18 6.34 -12.70
CA VAL A 35 10.83 7.46 -13.38
C VAL A 35 11.96 8.04 -12.53
N PHE A 36 11.74 8.19 -11.21
CA PHE A 36 12.80 8.59 -10.27
C PHE A 36 13.99 7.60 -10.29
N LEU A 37 13.73 6.30 -10.21
CA LEU A 37 14.79 5.27 -10.22
C LEU A 37 15.57 5.21 -11.53
N LEU A 38 14.98 5.65 -12.65
CA LEU A 38 15.66 5.79 -13.93
C LEU A 38 16.39 7.13 -14.10
N GLY A 39 16.21 8.06 -13.15
CA GLY A 39 16.80 9.38 -13.16
C GLY A 39 18.24 9.43 -12.63
N PRO A 40 18.96 10.54 -12.89
CA PRO A 40 20.34 10.70 -12.43
C PRO A 40 20.47 10.72 -10.91
N ASP A 41 19.43 11.14 -10.19
CA ASP A 41 19.43 11.21 -8.72
C ASP A 41 19.46 9.83 -8.05
N ALA A 42 19.16 8.76 -8.80
CA ALA A 42 19.21 7.39 -8.33
C ALA A 42 20.52 6.66 -8.67
N SER A 43 21.57 7.37 -9.12
CA SER A 43 22.78 6.76 -9.70
C SER A 43 23.57 5.82 -8.78
N PHE A 44 23.32 5.85 -7.47
CA PHE A 44 23.95 4.97 -6.48
C PHE A 44 22.95 4.05 -5.76
N ILE A 45 21.70 4.01 -6.21
CA ILE A 45 20.67 3.13 -5.68
C ILE A 45 20.70 1.84 -6.50
N THR A 46 21.10 0.74 -5.87
CA THR A 46 21.09 -0.60 -6.46
C THR A 46 20.85 -1.65 -5.38
N GLY A 47 20.18 -2.74 -5.73
CA GLY A 47 19.88 -3.85 -4.81
C GLY A 47 18.90 -3.51 -3.68
N ALA A 48 18.15 -2.42 -3.79
CA ALA A 48 17.17 -1.99 -2.79
C ALA A 48 15.73 -2.31 -3.24
N ASP A 49 14.92 -2.81 -2.31
CA ASP A 49 13.47 -2.89 -2.48
C ASP A 49 12.83 -1.57 -2.02
N LEU A 50 12.05 -0.94 -2.90
CA LEU A 50 11.31 0.30 -2.60
C LEU A 50 9.80 0.04 -2.66
N PRO A 51 9.12 -0.13 -1.50
CA PRO A 51 7.66 -0.29 -1.47
C PRO A 51 6.95 0.98 -1.94
N VAL A 52 6.07 0.85 -2.93
CA VAL A 52 5.19 1.91 -3.45
C VAL A 52 3.74 1.50 -3.23
N ASP A 53 3.34 1.39 -1.96
CA ASP A 53 2.10 0.71 -1.56
C ASP A 53 1.20 1.51 -0.61
N GLY A 54 1.48 2.80 -0.42
CA GLY A 54 0.71 3.67 0.46
C GLY A 54 0.82 3.31 1.95
N GLY A 55 1.88 2.61 2.36
CA GLY A 55 2.19 2.26 3.75
C GLY A 55 1.68 0.88 4.18
N MET A 56 1.24 0.06 3.24
CA MET A 56 0.66 -1.26 3.51
C MET A 56 1.69 -2.20 4.18
N THR A 57 2.88 -2.32 3.60
CA THR A 57 3.94 -3.22 4.08
C THR A 57 4.60 -2.68 5.36
N GLY A 58 4.85 -1.37 5.41
CA GLY A 58 5.63 -0.75 6.50
C GLY A 58 4.87 -0.53 7.80
N GLY A 59 3.54 -0.36 7.76
CA GLY A 59 2.75 -0.01 8.94
C GLY A 59 1.34 -0.59 9.01
N GLY A 60 0.88 -1.27 7.95
CA GLY A 60 -0.52 -1.70 7.84
C GLY A 60 -0.98 -2.64 8.96
N ILE A 61 -0.11 -3.50 9.48
CA ILE A 61 -0.43 -4.39 10.62
C ILE A 61 -0.65 -3.61 11.92
N TYR A 62 0.31 -2.75 12.30
CA TYR A 62 0.21 -2.02 13.57
C TYR A 62 -0.89 -0.95 13.53
N TRP A 63 -1.12 -0.36 12.36
CA TRP A 63 -2.24 0.54 12.11
C TRP A 63 -3.59 -0.12 12.41
N ARG A 64 -3.81 -1.33 11.87
CA ARG A 64 -5.04 -2.09 12.10
C ARG A 64 -5.23 -2.47 13.55
N ILE A 65 -4.14 -2.85 14.24
CA ILE A 65 -4.18 -3.15 15.68
C ILE A 65 -4.58 -1.89 16.46
N GLY A 66 -3.91 -0.76 16.24
CA GLY A 66 -4.19 0.48 16.95
C GLY A 66 -5.62 0.98 16.74
N LYS A 67 -6.14 0.91 15.50
CA LYS A 67 -7.55 1.17 15.17
C LYS A 67 -8.51 0.24 15.90
N ALA A 68 -8.21 -1.06 15.93
CA ALA A 68 -9.06 -2.05 16.60
C ALA A 68 -9.06 -1.91 18.12
N THR A 69 -7.96 -1.42 18.71
CA THR A 69 -7.83 -1.21 20.16
C THR A 69 -8.24 0.19 20.63
N GLY A 70 -8.58 1.11 19.70
CA GLY A 70 -8.93 2.50 20.03
C GLY A 70 -7.74 3.37 20.48
N ASN A 71 -6.52 2.99 20.11
CA ASN A 71 -5.28 3.65 20.52
C ASN A 71 -4.69 4.54 19.41
N LEU A 72 -5.37 4.67 18.27
CA LEU A 72 -5.04 5.51 17.11
C LEU A 72 -6.32 6.19 16.58
#